data_AF-A0A926GKT4-F1
#
_entry.id   AF-A0A926GKT4-F1
#
_cell.length_a   1.000
_cell.length_b   1.000
_cell.length_c   1.000
_cell.angle_alpha   90.00
_cell.angle_beta   90.00
_cell.angle_gamma   90.00
#
_symmetry.space_group_name_H-M   'P 1'
#
loop_
_entity.id
_entity.type
_entity.pdbx_description
1 polymer ?
#
loop_
_entity_poly.entity_id
_entity_poly.type
_entity_poly.pdbx_seq_one_letter_code
_entity_poly.pdbx_strand_id
1 'polypeptide(L)'
;MEEESEELYETAQVLLDPETGSFISEVGDLLEYVGSALLVMDRVTLDPPWRGHGLAAVLGCEAIHRLMAGCRAIACSPGITDLSSQRLRDRSEWDRVSAKIIQGWESLGFRLYRDNVYLLSPASQDLEEQRGALRRRLAELGTSWRIGAS
;
A
#
# COMPACT_ATOMS: atom_id res chain seq x y z
N MET A 1 4.41 -18.86 -8.72
CA MET A 1 5.77 -18.29 -8.63
C MET A 1 6.06 -17.35 -9.79
N GLU A 2 5.46 -17.56 -10.97
CA GLU A 2 5.66 -16.67 -12.13
C GLU A 2 4.88 -15.33 -11.99
N GLU A 3 3.58 -15.36 -11.64
CA GLU A 3 2.76 -14.12 -11.52
C GLU A 3 3.30 -13.11 -10.48
N GLU A 4 3.74 -13.56 -9.30
CA GLU A 4 4.32 -12.69 -8.26
C GLU A 4 5.62 -12.03 -8.71
N SER A 5 6.41 -12.73 -9.52
CA SER A 5 7.62 -12.16 -10.11
C SER A 5 7.30 -11.19 -11.24
N GLU A 6 6.13 -11.31 -11.88
CA GLU A 6 5.70 -10.48 -13.00
C GLU A 6 5.22 -9.11 -12.51
N GLU A 7 4.33 -9.06 -11.50
CA GLU A 7 3.83 -7.79 -10.93
C GLU A 7 4.96 -6.93 -10.32
N LEU A 8 5.91 -7.57 -9.64
CA LEU A 8 7.11 -6.91 -9.11
C LEU A 8 8.01 -6.38 -10.24
N TYR A 9 8.17 -7.16 -11.31
CA TYR A 9 8.97 -6.78 -12.47
C TYR A 9 8.32 -5.63 -13.25
N GLU A 10 6.99 -5.62 -13.40
CA GLU A 10 6.24 -4.50 -13.99
C GLU A 10 6.40 -3.23 -13.15
N THR A 11 6.25 -3.34 -11.83
CA THR A 11 6.48 -2.21 -10.91
C THR A 11 7.90 -1.67 -11.03
N ALA A 12 8.90 -2.55 -11.10
CA ALA A 12 10.30 -2.14 -11.28
C ALA A 12 10.54 -1.45 -12.62
N GLN A 13 10.00 -1.95 -13.73
CA GLN A 13 10.14 -1.34 -15.07
C GLN A 13 9.56 0.07 -15.16
N VAL A 14 8.49 0.34 -14.40
CA VAL A 14 7.86 1.67 -14.38
C VAL A 14 8.73 2.68 -13.63
N LEU A 15 9.55 2.23 -12.67
CA LEU A 15 10.23 3.11 -11.71
C LEU A 15 11.73 3.19 -11.88
N LEU A 16 12.36 2.12 -12.37
CA LEU A 16 13.80 1.94 -12.41
C LEU A 16 14.30 1.91 -13.85
N ASP A 17 15.43 2.55 -14.06
CA ASP A 17 16.21 2.43 -15.27
C ASP A 17 16.84 1.02 -15.31
N PRO A 18 16.60 0.23 -16.38
CA PRO A 18 17.05 -1.16 -16.44
C PRO A 18 18.56 -1.32 -16.61
N GLU A 19 19.28 -0.29 -17.10
CA GLU A 19 20.73 -0.34 -17.27
C GLU A 19 21.47 -0.04 -15.97
N THR A 20 20.91 0.87 -15.16
CA THR A 20 21.56 1.40 -13.95
C THR A 20 20.96 0.89 -12.65
N GLY A 21 19.73 0.36 -12.68
CA GLY A 21 18.96 -0.02 -11.49
C GLY A 21 18.56 1.17 -10.61
N SER A 22 18.79 2.41 -11.07
CA SER A 22 18.44 3.64 -10.37
C SER A 22 17.03 4.09 -10.73
N PHE A 23 16.43 4.95 -9.93
CA PHE A 23 15.16 5.59 -10.31
C PHE A 23 15.31 6.38 -11.62
N ILE A 24 14.36 6.22 -12.53
CA ILE A 24 14.29 7.06 -13.73
C ILE A 24 14.14 8.53 -13.32
N SER A 25 14.66 9.45 -14.12
CA SER A 25 14.72 10.89 -13.77
C SER A 25 13.36 11.45 -13.39
N GLU A 26 12.31 11.09 -14.12
CA GLU A 26 10.92 11.51 -13.86
C GLU A 26 10.46 11.14 -12.44
N VAL A 27 10.72 9.91 -12.00
CA VAL A 27 10.40 9.46 -10.63
C VAL A 27 11.32 10.14 -9.62
N GLY A 28 12.60 10.28 -9.96
CA GLY A 28 13.59 10.94 -9.12
C GLY A 28 13.23 12.39 -8.79
N ASP A 29 12.62 13.12 -9.71
CA ASP A 29 12.20 14.52 -9.55
C ASP A 29 10.95 14.68 -8.67
N LEU A 30 10.11 13.65 -8.59
CA LEU A 30 8.91 13.60 -7.74
C LEU A 30 9.22 13.25 -6.29
N LEU A 31 10.42 12.71 -6.02
CA LEU A 31 10.80 12.16 -4.73
C LEU A 31 11.95 12.93 -4.11
N GLU A 32 11.82 13.20 -2.82
CA GLU A 32 12.91 13.75 -2.03
C GLU A 32 14.14 12.84 -2.08
N TYR A 33 15.33 13.45 -2.04
CA TYR A 33 16.59 12.72 -2.08
C TYR A 33 16.91 12.16 -0.69
N VAL A 34 16.14 11.17 -0.26
CA VAL A 34 16.32 10.44 1.00
C VAL A 34 16.58 8.97 0.68
N GLY A 35 17.78 8.47 0.98
CA GLY A 35 18.12 7.07 0.67
C GLY A 35 18.16 6.73 -0.82
N SER A 36 18.16 5.43 -1.13
CA SER A 36 18.31 4.93 -2.51
C SER A 36 17.49 3.67 -2.81
N ALA A 37 16.97 2.98 -1.80
CA ALA A 37 16.24 1.75 -2.01
C ALA A 37 14.78 1.99 -2.45
N LEU A 38 14.20 1.02 -3.15
CA LEU A 38 12.77 0.94 -3.44
C LEU A 38 12.15 -0.12 -2.53
N LEU A 39 11.16 0.27 -1.72
CA LEU A 39 10.32 -0.67 -0.99
C LEU A 39 9.05 -0.95 -1.80
N VAL A 40 8.81 -2.18 -2.22
CA VAL A 40 7.57 -2.57 -2.88
C VAL A 40 6.66 -3.29 -1.88
N MET A 41 5.45 -2.75 -1.68
CA MET A 41 4.39 -3.45 -0.99
C MET A 41 3.68 -4.38 -1.98
N ASP A 42 4.21 -5.60 -2.10
CA ASP A 42 3.71 -6.62 -3.03
C ASP A 42 2.29 -7.08 -2.64
N ARG A 43 2.13 -7.56 -1.40
CA ARG A 43 0.88 -8.18 -0.99
C ARG A 43 0.54 -7.91 0.48
N VAL A 44 -0.73 -7.58 0.70
CA VAL A 44 -1.31 -7.48 2.05
C VAL A 44 -2.52 -8.38 2.13
N THR A 45 -2.41 -9.42 2.96
CA THR A 45 -3.50 -10.36 3.21
C THR A 45 -4.01 -10.20 4.64
N LEU A 46 -5.33 -10.31 4.79
CA LEU A 46 -6.01 -10.42 6.07
C LEU A 46 -6.91 -11.64 6.03
N ASP A 47 -6.95 -12.42 7.11
CA ASP A 47 -7.92 -13.50 7.22
C ASP A 47 -9.35 -12.94 7.17
N PRO A 48 -10.32 -13.69 6.62
CA PRO A 48 -11.69 -13.22 6.44
C PRO A 48 -12.33 -12.54 7.66
N PRO A 49 -12.14 -13.01 8.91
CA PRO A 49 -12.71 -12.36 10.09
C PRO A 49 -12.20 -10.93 10.33
N TRP A 50 -11.01 -10.59 9.83
CA TRP A 50 -10.36 -9.29 10.04
C TRP A 50 -10.60 -8.30 8.90
N ARG A 51 -11.14 -8.77 7.76
CA ARG A 51 -11.43 -7.91 6.59
C ARG A 51 -12.55 -6.92 6.90
N GLY A 52 -12.57 -5.77 6.21
CA GLY A 52 -13.63 -4.75 6.35
C GLY A 52 -13.51 -3.80 7.55
N HIS A 53 -12.59 -4.06 8.48
CA HIS A 53 -12.39 -3.24 9.68
C HIS A 53 -11.35 -2.12 9.51
N GLY A 54 -10.80 -1.95 8.31
CA GLY A 54 -9.74 -0.95 8.04
C GLY A 54 -8.35 -1.34 8.53
N LEU A 55 -8.17 -2.58 9.02
CA LEU A 55 -6.90 -3.06 9.59
C LEU A 55 -5.75 -3.11 8.57
N ALA A 56 -6.05 -3.33 7.30
CA ALA A 56 -5.03 -3.40 6.24
C ALA A 56 -4.23 -2.10 6.13
N ALA A 57 -4.90 -0.94 6.19
CA ALA A 57 -4.23 0.36 6.14
C ALA A 57 -3.36 0.58 7.39
N VAL A 58 -3.85 0.20 8.58
CA VAL A 58 -3.10 0.33 9.84
C VAL A 58 -1.83 -0.53 9.80
N LEU A 59 -1.98 -1.83 9.48
CA LEU A 59 -0.87 -2.77 9.45
C LEU A 59 0.12 -2.46 8.31
N GLY A 60 -0.39 -2.03 7.15
CA GLY A 60 0.43 -1.57 6.04
C GLY A 60 1.28 -0.36 6.42
N CYS A 61 0.67 0.65 7.07
CA CYS A 61 1.38 1.82 7.59
C CYS A 61 2.50 1.44 8.57
N GLU A 62 2.22 0.55 9.53
CA GLU A 62 3.24 0.08 10.50
C GLU A 62 4.38 -0.68 9.81
N ALA A 63 4.05 -1.52 8.81
CA ALA A 63 5.05 -2.25 8.04
C ALA A 63 5.96 -1.30 7.25
N ILE A 64 5.37 -0.30 6.57
CA ILE A 64 6.13 0.75 5.86
C ILE A 64 7.08 1.44 6.83
N HIS A 65 6.58 1.96 7.96
CA HIS A 65 7.43 2.68 8.91
C HIS A 65 8.59 1.85 9.47
N ARG A 66 8.39 0.54 9.59
CA ARG A 66 9.44 -0.37 10.07
C ARG A 66 10.50 -0.65 9.00
N LEU A 67 10.13 -0.64 7.72
CA LEU A 67 10.98 -1.08 6.61
C LEU A 67 11.54 0.06 5.75
N MET A 68 10.95 1.27 5.83
CA MET A 68 11.28 2.38 4.92
C MET A 68 12.66 3.03 5.16
N ALA A 69 13.40 2.64 6.21
CA ALA A 69 14.71 3.21 6.48
C ALA A 69 15.68 2.96 5.31
N GLY A 70 16.27 4.03 4.76
CA GLY A 70 17.16 3.95 3.59
C GLY A 70 16.44 3.86 2.24
N CYS A 71 15.10 3.82 2.24
CA CYS A 71 14.31 3.86 1.02
C CYS A 71 14.15 5.30 0.54
N ARG A 72 14.11 5.47 -0.79
CA ARG A 72 13.74 6.71 -1.48
C ARG A 72 12.30 6.72 -1.94
N ALA A 73 11.75 5.55 -2.21
CA ALA A 73 10.37 5.38 -2.61
C ALA A 73 9.77 4.16 -1.94
N ILE A 74 8.48 4.26 -1.66
CA ILE A 74 7.62 3.11 -1.40
C ILE A 74 6.63 3.02 -2.56
N ALA A 75 6.50 1.84 -3.17
CA ALA A 75 5.59 1.59 -4.28
C ALA A 75 4.59 0.50 -3.95
N CYS A 76 3.39 0.59 -4.54
CA CYS A 76 2.44 -0.51 -4.54
C CYS A 76 1.61 -0.50 -5.82
N SER A 77 1.11 -1.67 -6.21
CA SER A 77 0.05 -1.80 -7.22
C SER A 77 -1.22 -2.28 -6.54
N PRO A 78 -2.18 -1.39 -6.21
CA PRO A 78 -3.36 -1.78 -5.49
C PRO A 78 -4.29 -2.61 -6.39
N GLY A 79 -4.67 -3.78 -5.90
CA GLY A 79 -5.57 -4.69 -6.60
C GLY A 79 -6.07 -5.80 -5.69
N ILE A 80 -7.09 -6.53 -6.14
CA ILE A 80 -7.56 -7.74 -5.46
C ILE A 80 -6.74 -8.91 -5.99
N THR A 81 -5.78 -9.39 -5.19
CA THR A 81 -4.93 -10.55 -5.53
C THR A 81 -5.57 -11.90 -5.18
N ASP A 82 -6.58 -11.92 -4.32
CA ASP A 82 -7.30 -13.15 -3.92
C ASP A 82 -8.53 -13.40 -4.81
N LEU A 83 -8.26 -13.86 -6.05
CA LEU A 83 -9.27 -14.29 -7.03
C LEU A 83 -9.96 -15.62 -6.67
N SER A 84 -9.48 -16.34 -5.66
CA SER A 84 -10.05 -17.63 -5.22
C SER A 84 -11.47 -17.48 -4.66
N SER A 85 -11.84 -16.27 -4.28
CA SER A 85 -13.19 -15.88 -3.92
C SER A 85 -14.07 -15.78 -5.17
N GLN A 86 -14.65 -16.90 -5.62
CA GLN A 86 -15.76 -16.95 -6.62
C GLN A 86 -17.01 -16.10 -6.27
N ARG A 87 -16.92 -15.25 -5.25
CA ARG A 87 -17.96 -14.37 -4.71
C ARG A 87 -18.11 -13.06 -5.47
N LEU A 88 -17.03 -12.48 -6.00
CA LEU A 88 -17.13 -11.24 -6.76
C LEU A 88 -17.38 -11.60 -8.24
N ARG A 89 -18.60 -12.00 -8.59
CA ARG A 89 -19.01 -12.21 -10.00
C ARG A 89 -19.49 -10.92 -10.66
N ASP A 90 -19.83 -9.92 -9.85
CA ASP A 90 -20.35 -8.64 -10.31
C ASP A 90 -19.23 -7.62 -10.45
N ARG A 91 -19.10 -7.06 -11.66
CA ARG A 91 -18.13 -6.01 -11.97
C ARG A 91 -18.31 -4.77 -11.09
N SER A 92 -19.55 -4.46 -10.70
CA SER A 92 -19.84 -3.31 -9.83
C SER A 92 -19.35 -3.53 -8.38
N GLU A 93 -19.41 -4.76 -7.87
CA GLU A 93 -18.85 -5.10 -6.57
C GLU A 93 -17.32 -5.08 -6.62
N TRP A 94 -16.73 -5.57 -7.71
CA TRP A 94 -15.30 -5.43 -8.00
C TRP A 94 -14.84 -3.98 -7.95
N ASP A 95 -15.46 -3.11 -8.74
CA ASP A 95 -15.10 -1.69 -8.81
C ASP A 95 -15.23 -1.02 -7.43
N ARG A 96 -16.28 -1.37 -6.67
CA ARG A 96 -16.49 -0.84 -5.32
C ARG A 96 -15.42 -1.29 -4.33
N VAL A 97 -14.98 -2.54 -4.39
CA VAL A 97 -13.94 -3.06 -3.48
C VAL A 97 -12.58 -2.49 -3.87
N SER A 98 -12.25 -2.47 -5.15
CA SER A 98 -11.01 -1.85 -5.66
C SER A 98 -10.93 -0.37 -5.28
N ALA A 99 -12.02 0.39 -5.43
CA ALA A 99 -12.07 1.79 -5.02
C ALA A 99 -11.80 1.98 -3.52
N LYS A 100 -12.29 1.08 -2.66
CA LYS A 100 -12.00 1.12 -1.21
C LYS A 100 -10.54 0.80 -0.90
N ILE A 101 -9.93 -0.11 -1.65
CA ILE A 101 -8.51 -0.45 -1.50
C ILE A 101 -7.67 0.77 -1.89
N ILE A 102 -7.93 1.36 -3.07
CA ILE A 102 -7.26 2.56 -3.55
C ILE A 102 -7.40 3.70 -2.55
N GLN A 103 -8.62 3.98 -2.09
CA GLN A 103 -8.88 5.02 -1.08
C GLN A 103 -8.09 4.77 0.23
N GLY A 104 -7.94 3.50 0.62
CA GLY A 104 -7.13 3.13 1.78
C GLY A 104 -5.66 3.49 1.60
N TRP A 105 -5.08 3.21 0.43
CA TRP A 105 -3.69 3.56 0.13
C TRP A 105 -3.50 5.06 -0.03
N GLU A 106 -4.40 5.75 -0.73
CA GLU A 106 -4.35 7.20 -0.88
C GLU A 106 -4.45 7.93 0.47
N SER A 107 -5.21 7.36 1.42
CA SER A 107 -5.28 7.89 2.79
C SER A 107 -3.96 7.79 3.55
N LEU A 108 -3.05 6.90 3.15
CA LEU A 108 -1.68 6.81 3.70
C LEU A 108 -0.71 7.78 3.03
N GLY A 109 -1.15 8.54 2.05
CA GLY A 109 -0.34 9.47 1.27
C GLY A 109 0.19 8.90 -0.04
N PHE A 110 -0.20 7.68 -0.43
CA PHE A 110 0.11 7.18 -1.77
C PHE A 110 -0.56 8.04 -2.84
N ARG A 111 0.13 8.22 -3.96
CA ARG A 111 -0.36 8.95 -5.13
C ARG A 111 -0.11 8.13 -6.39
N LEU A 112 -1.09 8.12 -7.29
CA LEU A 112 -0.96 7.47 -8.58
C LEU A 112 0.17 8.14 -9.38
N TYR A 113 1.13 7.35 -9.84
CA TYR A 113 2.21 7.81 -10.71
C TYR A 113 1.91 7.48 -12.18
N ARG A 114 1.79 6.18 -12.49
CA ARG A 114 1.53 5.70 -13.86
C ARG A 114 0.84 4.34 -13.82
N ASP A 115 -0.07 4.12 -14.77
CA ASP A 115 -0.85 2.88 -14.92
C ASP A 115 -1.59 2.50 -13.64
N ASN A 116 -1.08 1.51 -12.89
CA ASN A 116 -1.59 1.12 -11.58
C ASN A 116 -0.50 1.17 -10.49
N VAL A 117 0.59 1.90 -10.71
CA VAL A 117 1.68 2.06 -9.74
C VAL A 117 1.48 3.34 -8.95
N TYR A 118 1.37 3.18 -7.63
CA TYR A 118 1.27 4.26 -6.67
C TYR A 118 2.59 4.43 -5.94
N LEU A 119 2.95 5.68 -5.68
CA LEU A 119 4.18 6.06 -4.99
C LEU A 119 3.88 6.80 -3.70
N LEU A 120 4.75 6.57 -2.71
CA LEU A 120 4.80 7.28 -1.44
C LEU A 120 6.25 7.64 -1.13
N SER A 121 6.49 8.91 -0.82
CA SER A 121 7.78 9.38 -0.30
C SER A 121 7.90 9.01 1.17
N PRO A 122 9.00 8.36 1.61
CA PRO A 122 9.22 8.03 3.02
C PRO A 122 9.50 9.27 3.89
N ALA A 123 9.82 10.41 3.29
CA ALA A 123 9.94 11.69 3.98
C ALA A 123 8.62 12.47 4.08
N SER A 124 7.53 11.94 3.51
CA SER A 124 6.22 12.60 3.55
C SER A 124 5.73 12.78 4.99
N GLN A 125 5.37 14.02 5.35
CA GLN A 125 4.74 14.33 6.63
C GLN A 125 3.35 13.68 6.76
N ASP A 126 2.63 13.53 5.64
CA ASP A 126 1.32 12.87 5.60
C ASP A 126 1.41 11.46 6.19
N LEU A 127 2.48 10.71 5.90
CA LEU A 127 2.63 9.33 6.38
C LEU A 127 2.69 9.26 7.91
N GLU A 128 3.47 10.15 8.54
CA GLU A 128 3.61 10.21 10.00
C GLU A 128 2.30 10.66 10.68
N GLU A 129 1.64 11.67 10.12
CA GLU A 129 0.34 12.14 10.63
C GLU A 129 -0.73 11.04 10.54
N GLN A 130 -0.78 10.34 9.40
CA GLN A 130 -1.73 9.26 9.16
C GLN A 130 -1.45 8.05 10.06
N ARG A 131 -0.18 7.75 10.36
CA ARG A 131 0.16 6.74 11.38
C ARG A 131 -0.48 7.06 12.72
N GLY A 132 -0.39 8.31 13.18
CA GLY A 132 -1.00 8.77 14.43
C GLY A 132 -2.53 8.62 14.43
N ALA A 133 -3.19 8.97 13.32
CA ALA A 133 -4.63 8.81 13.16
C ALA A 133 -5.05 7.32 13.16
N LEU A 134 -4.32 6.47 12.44
CA LEU A 134 -4.60 5.04 12.34
C LEU A 134 -4.42 4.30 13.65
N ARG A 135 -3.37 4.62 14.42
CA ARG A 135 -3.18 4.07 15.77
C ARG A 135 -4.31 4.42 16.72
N ARG A 136 -4.81 5.65 16.67
CA ARG A 136 -5.97 6.07 17.47
C ARG A 136 -7.22 5.27 17.09
N ARG A 137 -7.51 5.16 15.80
CA ARG A 137 -8.64 4.37 15.29
C ARG A 137 -8.55 2.89 15.68
N LEU A 138 -7.35 2.31 15.64
CA LEU A 138 -7.13 0.94 16.11
C LEU A 138 -7.41 0.79 17.61
N ALA A 139 -6.96 1.75 18.43
CA ALA A 139 -7.24 1.75 19.86
C ALA A 139 -8.75 1.84 20.15
N GLU A 140 -9.46 2.72 19.44
CA GLU A 140 -10.93 2.86 19.52
C GLU A 140 -11.64 1.56 19.14
N LEU A 141 -11.25 0.92 18.02
CA LEU A 141 -11.76 -0.40 17.62
C LEU A 141 -11.54 -1.44 18.72
N GLY A 142 -10.34 -1.48 19.30
CA GLY A 142 -10.01 -2.40 20.39
C GLY A 142 -10.84 -2.15 21.66
N THR A 143 -11.16 -0.88 21.98
CA THR A 143 -12.05 -0.56 23.11
C THR A 143 -13.50 -0.97 22.84
N SER A 144 -14.02 -0.70 21.64
CA SER A 144 -15.37 -1.08 21.23
C SER A 144 -15.57 -2.59 21.31
N TRP A 145 -14.59 -3.36 20.82
CA TRP A 145 -14.65 -4.82 20.87
C TRP A 145 -14.68 -5.36 22.31
N ARG A 146 -13.88 -4.80 23.22
CA ARG A 146 -13.89 -5.18 24.64
C ARG A 146 -15.22 -4.89 25.33
N ILE A 147 -15.88 -3.79 24.97
CA ILE A 147 -17.17 -3.39 25.54
C ILE A 147 -18.30 -4.27 24.99
N GLY A 148 -18.30 -4.57 23.68
CA GLY A 148 -19.33 -5.41 23.05
C GLY A 148 -19.20 -6.91 23.28
N ALA A 149 -18.05 -7.37 23.80
CA ALA A 149 -17.80 -8.76 24.20
C ALA A 149 -18.09 -9.03 25.69
N SER A 150 -18.52 -8.02 26.45
CA SER A 150 -18.98 -8.12 27.84
C SER A 150 -20.51 -8.17 27.89
#